data_AF-A0A950I034-F1
#
_entry.id   AF-A0A950I034-F1
#
_cell.length_a   1.000
_cell.length_b   1.000
_cell.length_c   1.000
_cell.angle_alpha   90.00
_cell.angle_beta   90.00
_cell.angle_gamma   90.00
#
_symmetry.space_group_name_H-M   'P 1'
#
loop_
_entity.id
_entity.type
_entity.pdbx_description
1 polymer ?
#
loop_
_entity_poly.entity_id
_entity_poly.type
_entity_poly.pdbx_seq_one_letter_code
_entity_poly.pdbx_strand_id
1 'polypeptide(L)'
;APELIAKRAQVSMDVNATLKEKLVKYGAQVINIDMRNFAFSDSYMKAINEKVTQEQLRLAAENKAKTVEAEQKSKVAIAEGEANALKAKADGEAYANLKLATAQADALRIQNQALQQNKDVLELRRIEVEKVKAEKWNGQLPQAIYAGAPIPFLNVSGK
;
A
#
# COMPACT_ATOMS: atom_id res chain seq x y z
N ALA A 1 -4.32 -11.82 47.39
CA ALA A 1 -2.86 -12.00 47.29
C ALA A 1 -2.06 -10.69 47.13
N PRO A 2 -2.37 -9.76 46.21
CA PRO A 2 -1.60 -8.50 46.09
C PRO A 2 -1.82 -7.54 47.27
N GLU A 3 -2.93 -7.69 48.00
CA GLU A 3 -3.26 -6.82 49.12
C GLU A 3 -2.28 -6.91 50.31
N LEU A 4 -1.63 -8.04 50.57
CA LEU A 4 -0.76 -8.19 51.74
C LEU A 4 0.60 -7.47 51.59
N ILE A 5 1.07 -7.31 50.36
CA ILE A 5 2.28 -6.50 50.06
C ILE A 5 1.92 -5.02 50.13
N ALA A 6 0.77 -4.63 49.54
CA ALA A 6 0.27 -3.27 49.61
C ALA A 6 -0.07 -2.83 51.05
N LYS A 7 -0.63 -3.73 51.86
CA LYS A 7 -1.00 -3.52 53.27
C LYS A 7 0.12 -3.91 54.26
N ARG A 8 1.33 -4.22 53.79
CA ARG A 8 2.46 -4.65 54.65
C ARG A 8 2.73 -3.63 55.75
N ALA A 9 2.74 -2.34 55.41
CA ALA A 9 2.93 -1.27 56.38
C ALA A 9 1.83 -1.26 57.44
N GLN A 10 0.57 -1.45 57.02
CA GLN A 10 -0.58 -1.45 57.92
C GLN A 10 -0.60 -2.66 58.86
N VAL A 11 -0.34 -3.86 58.34
CA VAL A 11 -0.22 -5.08 59.16
C VAL A 11 0.92 -4.95 60.17
N SER A 12 2.05 -4.35 59.77
CA SER A 12 3.19 -4.10 60.66
C SER A 12 2.81 -3.18 61.82
N MET A 13 2.04 -2.13 61.54
CA MET A 13 1.56 -1.18 62.55
C MET A 13 0.57 -1.83 63.52
N ASP A 14 -0.40 -2.60 63.00
CA ASP A 14 -1.44 -3.25 63.81
C ASP A 14 -0.85 -4.30 64.76
N VAL A 15 0.13 -5.07 64.29
CA VAL A 15 0.87 -6.04 65.10
C VAL A 15 1.62 -5.34 66.24
N ASN A 16 2.35 -4.26 65.94
CA ASN A 16 3.09 -3.51 66.96
C ASN A 16 2.16 -2.88 68.01
N ALA A 17 1.02 -2.32 67.59
CA ALA A 17 0.04 -1.73 68.51
C ALA A 17 -0.56 -2.79 69.46
N THR A 18 -0.97 -3.93 68.91
CA THR A 18 -1.57 -5.03 69.68
C THR A 18 -0.58 -5.64 70.69
N LEU A 19 0.68 -5.81 70.29
CA LEU A 19 1.74 -6.32 71.17
C LEU A 19 2.01 -5.35 72.32
N LYS A 20 2.14 -4.05 72.04
CA LYS A 20 2.36 -3.03 73.07
C LYS A 20 1.23 -3.01 74.10
N GLU A 21 -0.02 -3.10 73.65
CA GLU A 21 -1.19 -3.13 74.55
C GLU A 21 -1.19 -4.38 75.45
N LYS A 22 -0.87 -5.56 74.91
CA LYS A 22 -0.81 -6.79 75.70
C LYS A 22 0.34 -6.82 76.69
N LEU A 23 1.51 -6.31 76.30
CA LEU A 23 2.72 -6.33 77.13
C LEU A 23 2.63 -5.35 78.33
N VAL A 24 1.92 -4.24 78.18
CA VAL A 24 1.62 -3.32 79.29
C VAL A 24 0.82 -4.00 80.40
N LYS A 25 -0.07 -4.96 80.08
CA LYS A 25 -0.85 -5.72 81.09
C LYS A 25 0.03 -6.59 81.99
N TYR A 26 1.24 -6.92 81.54
CA TYR A 26 2.23 -7.67 82.31
C TYR A 26 3.35 -6.79 82.89
N GLY A 27 3.17 -5.46 82.86
CA GLY A 27 4.15 -4.51 83.40
C GLY A 27 5.39 -4.30 82.53
N ALA A 28 5.41 -4.81 81.29
CA ALA A 28 6.53 -4.65 80.38
C ALA A 28 6.32 -3.42 79.46
N GLN A 29 7.29 -2.50 79.46
CA GLN A 29 7.33 -1.38 78.50
C GLN A 29 8.13 -1.78 77.26
N VAL A 30 7.45 -1.78 76.12
CA VAL A 30 8.07 -2.06 74.82
C VAL A 30 8.71 -0.78 74.28
N ILE A 31 10.04 -0.79 74.17
CA ILE A 31 10.83 0.35 73.69
C ILE A 31 10.89 0.36 72.16
N ASN A 32 11.22 -0.78 71.53
CA ASN A 32 11.23 -0.97 70.08
C ASN A 32 10.89 -2.42 69.71
N ILE A 33 10.16 -2.63 68.62
CA ILE A 33 9.89 -3.95 68.02
C ILE A 33 10.48 -3.97 66.62
N ASP A 34 11.54 -4.76 66.44
CA ASP A 34 12.15 -4.99 65.13
C ASP A 34 11.65 -6.31 64.53
N MET A 35 10.86 -6.23 63.45
CA MET A 35 10.48 -7.40 62.69
C MET A 35 11.63 -7.86 61.78
N ARG A 36 12.30 -8.94 62.16
CA ARG A 36 13.49 -9.42 61.44
C ARG A 36 13.20 -10.23 60.19
N ASN A 37 12.06 -10.94 60.12
CA ASN A 37 11.77 -11.80 58.96
C ASN A 37 10.27 -11.85 58.66
N PHE A 38 9.83 -11.03 57.70
CA PHE A 38 8.50 -11.12 57.11
C PHE A 38 8.65 -11.75 55.71
N ALA A 39 8.65 -13.08 55.66
CA ALA A 39 8.71 -13.84 54.42
C ALA A 39 7.45 -14.70 54.30
N PHE A 40 6.79 -14.65 53.14
CA PHE A 40 5.75 -15.64 52.81
C PHE A 40 6.43 -17.00 52.57
N SER A 41 5.67 -18.10 52.67
CA SER A 41 6.22 -19.44 52.38
C SER A 41 6.82 -19.50 50.97
N ASP A 42 7.85 -20.31 50.77
CA ASP A 42 8.50 -20.49 49.46
C ASP A 42 7.51 -20.85 48.36
N SER A 43 6.52 -21.69 48.68
CA SER A 43 5.42 -22.06 47.77
C SER A 43 4.56 -20.87 47.35
N TYR A 44 4.30 -19.92 48.26
CA TYR A 44 3.53 -18.71 47.98
C TYR A 44 4.35 -17.71 47.18
N MET A 45 5.62 -17.47 47.56
CA MET A 45 6.53 -16.61 46.79
C MET A 45 6.70 -17.13 45.36
N LYS A 46 6.86 -18.45 45.19
CA LYS A 46 6.92 -19.08 43.86
C LYS A 46 5.65 -18.81 43.05
N ALA A 47 4.47 -19.01 43.63
CA ALA A 47 3.19 -18.75 42.95
C ALA A 47 3.01 -17.27 42.56
N ILE A 48 3.48 -16.33 43.38
CA ILE A 48 3.46 -14.90 43.07
C ILE A 48 4.41 -14.59 41.90
N ASN A 49 5.66 -15.05 41.98
CA ASN A 49 6.65 -14.82 40.92
C ASN A 49 6.15 -15.41 39.59
N GLU A 50 5.62 -16.63 39.63
CA GLU A 50 5.05 -17.30 38.47
C GLU A 50 3.87 -16.50 37.89
N LYS A 51 2.94 -16.02 38.73
CA LYS A 51 1.84 -15.16 38.26
C LYS A 51 2.33 -13.86 37.63
N VAL A 52 3.33 -13.21 38.22
CA VAL A 52 3.93 -11.98 37.67
C VAL A 52 4.60 -12.26 36.33
N THR A 53 5.36 -13.36 36.23
CA THR A 53 5.97 -13.80 34.98
C THR A 53 4.92 -14.09 33.92
N GLN A 54 3.83 -14.80 34.26
CA GLN A 54 2.74 -15.06 33.32
C GLN A 54 2.05 -13.79 32.86
N GLU A 55 1.82 -12.82 33.75
CA GLU A 55 1.22 -11.53 33.38
C GLU A 55 2.17 -10.72 32.47
N GLN A 56 3.46 -10.72 32.74
CA GLN A 56 4.45 -10.09 31.87
C GLN A 56 4.53 -10.77 30.50
N LEU A 57 4.48 -12.10 30.46
CA LEU A 57 4.43 -12.87 29.21
C LEU A 57 3.16 -12.58 28.41
N ARG A 58 2.00 -12.53 29.09
CA ARG A 58 0.72 -12.16 28.48
C ARG A 58 0.78 -10.75 27.89
N LEU A 59 1.29 -9.78 28.66
CA LEU A 59 1.46 -8.40 28.22
C LEU A 59 2.43 -8.29 27.03
N ALA A 60 3.54 -9.03 27.05
CA ALA A 60 4.48 -9.09 25.95
C ALA A 60 3.86 -9.70 24.68
N ALA A 61 3.10 -10.78 24.81
CA ALA A 61 2.39 -11.41 23.72
C ALA A 61 1.30 -10.50 23.13
N GLU A 62 0.55 -9.79 23.98
CA GLU A 62 -0.47 -8.81 23.57
C GLU A 62 0.15 -7.64 22.79
N ASN A 63 1.24 -7.07 23.31
CA ASN A 63 1.98 -6.02 22.60
C ASN A 63 2.53 -6.52 21.26
N LYS A 64 3.10 -7.73 21.22
CA LYS A 64 3.59 -8.34 19.99
C LYS A 64 2.48 -8.59 18.97
N ALA A 65 1.31 -9.05 19.41
CA ALA A 65 0.15 -9.22 18.55
C ALA A 65 -0.29 -7.87 17.94
N LYS A 66 -0.33 -6.82 18.77
CA LYS A 66 -0.68 -5.47 18.32
C LYS A 66 0.34 -4.90 17.32
N THR A 67 1.63 -5.14 17.51
CA THR A 67 2.65 -4.71 16.54
C THR A 67 2.50 -5.44 15.21
N VAL A 68 2.26 -6.76 15.23
CA VAL A 68 2.06 -7.55 14.02
C VAL A 68 0.78 -7.11 13.28
N GLU A 69 -0.31 -6.87 14.00
CA GLU A 69 -1.55 -6.38 13.40
C GLU A 69 -1.36 -5.00 12.76
N ALA A 70 -0.65 -4.09 13.44
CA ALA A 70 -0.34 -2.77 12.90
C ALA A 70 0.53 -2.86 11.64
N GLU A 71 1.54 -3.73 11.63
CA GLU A 71 2.40 -3.99 10.47
C GLU A 71 1.59 -4.57 9.29
N GLN A 72 0.73 -5.54 9.55
CA GLN A 72 -0.16 -6.12 8.54
C GLN A 72 -1.11 -5.07 7.95
N LYS A 73 -1.74 -4.25 8.79
CA LYS A 73 -2.60 -3.14 8.34
C LYS A 73 -1.83 -2.14 7.49
N SER A 74 -0.61 -1.78 7.91
CA SER A 74 0.26 -0.89 7.13
C SER A 74 0.59 -1.48 5.76
N LYS A 75 0.92 -2.77 5.70
CA LYS A 75 1.21 -3.48 4.44
C LYS A 75 0.01 -3.52 3.50
N VAL A 76 -1.19 -3.78 4.02
CA VAL A 76 -2.43 -3.74 3.23
C VAL A 76 -2.70 -2.33 2.72
N ALA A 77 -2.60 -1.32 3.58
CA ALA A 77 -2.83 0.06 3.18
C ALA A 77 -1.83 0.55 2.10
N ILE A 78 -0.57 0.14 2.19
CA ILE A 78 0.44 0.42 1.15
C ILE A 78 0.06 -0.27 -0.16
N ALA A 79 -0.26 -1.57 -0.13
CA ALA A 79 -0.64 -2.31 -1.32
C ALA A 79 -1.92 -1.77 -1.99
N GLU A 80 -2.93 -1.40 -1.19
CA GLU A 80 -4.15 -0.76 -1.68
C GLU A 80 -3.86 0.64 -2.25
N GLY A 81 -3.01 1.42 -1.60
CA GLY A 81 -2.56 2.73 -2.08
C GLY A 81 -1.85 2.63 -3.43
N GLU A 82 -0.91 1.69 -3.57
CA GLU A 82 -0.21 1.40 -4.82
C GLU A 82 -1.16 0.93 -5.93
N ALA A 83 -2.09 0.01 -5.61
CA ALA A 83 -3.08 -0.47 -6.57
C ALA A 83 -4.00 0.67 -7.05
N ASN A 84 -4.46 1.53 -6.15
CA ASN A 84 -5.30 2.68 -6.49
C ASN A 84 -4.53 3.73 -7.30
N ALA A 85 -3.27 3.99 -6.94
CA ALA A 85 -2.40 4.90 -7.71
C ALA A 85 -2.16 4.37 -9.14
N LEU A 86 -1.95 3.07 -9.30
CA LEU A 86 -1.76 2.44 -10.61
C LEU A 86 -3.03 2.55 -11.47
N LYS A 87 -4.21 2.28 -10.88
CA LYS A 87 -5.50 2.45 -11.57
C LYS A 87 -5.72 3.89 -12.00
N ALA A 88 -5.55 4.85 -11.08
CA ALA A 88 -5.70 6.27 -11.39
C ALA A 88 -4.74 6.73 -12.49
N LYS A 89 -3.50 6.22 -12.50
CA LYS A 89 -2.53 6.49 -13.57
C LYS A 89 -2.99 5.91 -14.91
N ALA A 90 -3.42 4.65 -14.94
CA ALA A 90 -3.91 3.99 -16.15
C ALA A 90 -5.16 4.69 -16.71
N ASP A 91 -6.09 5.09 -15.85
CA ASP A 91 -7.29 5.84 -16.24
C ASP A 91 -6.93 7.22 -16.79
N GLY A 92 -5.96 7.90 -16.17
CA GLY A 92 -5.43 9.18 -16.64
C GLY A 92 -4.77 9.08 -18.01
N GLU A 93 -3.96 8.04 -18.23
CA GLU A 93 -3.33 7.75 -19.53
C GLU A 93 -4.37 7.39 -20.60
N ALA A 94 -5.37 6.56 -20.26
CA ALA A 94 -6.46 6.21 -21.16
C ALA A 94 -7.28 7.44 -21.57
N TYR A 95 -7.63 8.30 -20.61
CA TYR A 95 -8.34 9.55 -20.87
C TYR A 95 -7.52 10.50 -21.75
N ALA A 96 -6.21 10.64 -21.47
CA ALA A 96 -5.31 11.46 -22.27
C ALA A 96 -5.22 10.96 -23.73
N ASN A 97 -5.06 9.65 -23.92
CA ASN A 97 -4.99 9.03 -25.25
C ASN A 97 -6.31 9.18 -26.01
N LEU A 98 -7.45 8.98 -25.34
CA LEU A 98 -8.76 9.16 -25.96
C LEU A 98 -8.95 10.61 -26.40
N LYS A 99 -8.59 11.58 -25.55
CA LYS A 99 -8.68 13.01 -25.87
C LYS A 99 -7.75 13.41 -27.01
N LEU A 100 -6.55 12.82 -27.07
CA LEU A 100 -5.63 13.04 -28.19
C LEU A 100 -6.19 12.46 -29.49
N ALA A 101 -6.71 11.24 -29.45
CA ALA A 101 -7.30 10.57 -30.61
C ALA A 101 -8.54 11.31 -31.13
N THR A 102 -9.40 11.80 -30.25
CA THR A 102 -10.56 12.62 -30.67
C THR A 102 -10.13 13.94 -31.28
N ALA A 103 -9.16 14.64 -30.68
CA ALA A 103 -8.61 15.87 -31.25
C ALA A 103 -7.97 15.64 -32.63
N GLN A 104 -7.22 14.56 -32.81
CA GLN A 104 -6.64 14.18 -34.10
C GLN A 104 -7.73 13.83 -35.14
N ALA A 105 -8.76 13.08 -34.73
CA ALA A 105 -9.87 12.74 -35.60
C ALA A 105 -10.64 13.99 -36.06
N ASP A 106 -10.89 14.95 -35.16
CA ASP A 106 -11.50 16.22 -35.51
C ASP A 106 -10.63 17.07 -36.43
N ALA A 107 -9.33 17.13 -36.18
CA ALA A 107 -8.39 17.82 -37.06
C ALA A 107 -8.38 17.20 -38.47
N LEU A 108 -8.33 15.86 -38.57
CA LEU A 108 -8.40 15.14 -39.84
C LEU A 108 -9.75 15.35 -40.53
N ARG A 109 -10.87 15.37 -39.79
CA ARG A 109 -12.18 15.65 -40.34
C ARG A 109 -12.25 17.05 -40.93
N ILE A 110 -11.73 18.06 -40.23
CA ILE A 110 -11.67 19.44 -40.73
C ILE A 110 -10.79 19.52 -41.98
N GLN A 111 -9.62 18.87 -41.98
CA GLN A 111 -8.74 18.81 -43.15
C GLN A 111 -9.43 18.14 -44.34
N ASN A 112 -10.06 16.98 -44.14
CA ASN A 112 -10.80 16.29 -45.19
C ASN A 112 -11.98 17.13 -45.71
N GLN A 113 -12.71 17.82 -44.84
CA GLN A 113 -13.79 18.73 -45.25
C GLN A 113 -13.25 19.90 -46.09
N ALA A 114 -12.11 20.49 -45.71
CA ALA A 114 -11.47 21.56 -46.49
C ALA A 114 -10.97 21.06 -47.86
N LEU A 115 -10.43 19.84 -47.92
CA LEU A 115 -10.02 19.21 -49.19
C LEU A 115 -11.21 18.90 -50.09
N GLN A 116 -12.36 18.49 -49.53
CA GLN A 116 -13.59 18.23 -50.29
C GLN A 116 -14.24 19.51 -50.83
N GLN A 117 -14.16 20.62 -50.09
CA GLN A 117 -14.63 21.93 -50.56
C GLN A 117 -13.77 22.45 -51.72
N ASN A 118 -12.47 22.18 -51.69
CA ASN A 118 -11.54 22.51 -52.75
C ASN A 118 -11.30 21.31 -53.68
N LYS A 119 -12.33 20.89 -54.44
CA LYS A 119 -12.24 19.79 -55.42
C LYS A 119 -11.06 19.94 -56.39
N ASP A 120 -10.77 21.17 -56.80
CA ASP A 120 -9.65 21.52 -57.67
C ASP A 120 -8.29 21.13 -57.06
N VAL A 121 -8.15 21.17 -55.73
CA VAL A 121 -6.90 20.80 -55.03
C VAL A 121 -6.70 19.28 -55.03
N LEU A 122 -7.77 18.49 -55.01
CA LEU A 122 -7.68 17.04 -55.16
C LEU A 122 -7.24 16.66 -56.59
N GLU A 123 -7.77 17.34 -57.61
CA GLU A 123 -7.32 17.16 -58.99
C GLU A 123 -5.87 17.59 -59.18
N LEU A 124 -5.47 18.76 -58.67
CA LEU A 124 -4.08 19.24 -58.71
C LEU A 124 -3.12 18.28 -58.01
N ARG A 125 -3.46 17.80 -56.80
CA ARG A 125 -2.68 16.79 -56.07
C ARG A 125 -2.57 15.48 -56.86
N ARG A 126 -3.65 15.05 -57.53
CA ARG A 126 -3.66 13.84 -58.35
C ARG A 126 -2.73 14.00 -59.55
N ILE A 127 -2.83 15.12 -60.27
CA ILE A 127 -1.96 15.46 -61.39
C ILE A 127 -0.49 15.51 -60.93
N GLU A 128 -0.20 16.07 -59.75
CA GLU A 128 1.16 16.15 -59.23
C GLU A 128 1.73 14.81 -58.79
N VAL A 129 0.92 13.95 -58.16
CA VAL A 129 1.33 12.56 -57.86
C VAL A 129 1.56 11.78 -59.14
N GLU A 130 0.74 11.96 -60.17
CA GLU A 130 0.93 11.36 -61.49
C GLU A 130 2.20 11.89 -62.17
N LYS A 131 2.48 13.19 -62.08
CA LYS A 131 3.72 13.81 -62.57
C LYS A 131 4.95 13.26 -61.85
N VAL A 132 4.94 13.17 -60.52
CA VAL A 132 6.06 12.59 -59.75
C VAL A 132 6.23 11.10 -60.04
N LYS A 133 5.13 10.36 -60.21
CA LYS A 133 5.19 8.97 -60.67
C LYS A 133 5.81 8.89 -62.07
N ALA A 134 5.44 9.78 -62.99
CA ALA A 134 6.02 9.84 -64.33
C ALA A 134 7.50 10.25 -64.32
N GLU A 135 7.90 11.21 -63.47
CA GLU A 135 9.30 11.63 -63.29
C GLU A 135 10.17 10.55 -62.63
N LYS A 136 9.61 9.80 -61.68
CA LYS A 136 10.29 8.66 -61.05
C LYS A 136 10.20 7.38 -61.88
N TRP A 137 9.32 7.33 -62.87
CA TRP A 137 9.20 6.21 -63.79
C TRP A 137 10.20 6.38 -64.92
N ASN A 138 11.24 5.57 -64.89
CA ASN A 138 12.34 5.57 -65.85
C ASN A 138 11.98 5.02 -67.25
N GLY A 139 10.68 4.91 -67.59
CA GLY A 139 10.21 4.41 -68.89
C GLY A 139 10.54 2.94 -69.19
N GLN A 140 11.12 2.20 -68.24
CA GLN A 140 11.40 0.78 -68.40
C GLN A 140 10.20 -0.05 -67.93
N LEU A 141 9.60 -0.78 -68.86
CA LEU A 141 8.64 -1.83 -68.52
C LEU A 141 9.34 -2.88 -67.65
N PRO A 142 8.73 -3.36 -66.55
CA PRO A 142 9.30 -4.40 -65.71
C PRO A 142 9.58 -5.67 -66.54
N GLN A 143 10.84 -5.89 -66.93
CA GLN A 143 11.26 -7.12 -67.58
C GLN A 143 11.56 -8.19 -66.52
N ALA A 144 10.50 -8.67 -65.87
CA ALA A 144 10.55 -9.87 -65.06
C ALA A 144 9.21 -10.59 -65.13
N ILE A 145 8.86 -11.07 -66.32
CA ILE A 145 7.84 -12.10 -66.49
C ILE A 145 8.54 -13.46 -66.48
N TYR A 146 9.14 -13.86 -65.36
CA TYR A 146 9.46 -15.26 -65.14
C TYR A 146 9.26 -15.62 -63.67
N ALA A 147 8.30 -16.54 -63.48
CA ALA A 147 8.04 -17.33 -62.27
C ALA A 147 7.49 -16.61 -61.02
N GLY A 148 6.17 -16.42 -60.99
CA GLY A 148 5.39 -16.66 -59.76
C GLY A 148 5.11 -15.49 -58.81
N ALA A 149 5.51 -14.25 -59.12
CA ALA A 149 5.17 -13.08 -58.29
C ALA A 149 3.84 -12.41 -58.75
N PRO A 150 2.92 -12.06 -57.84
CA PRO A 150 1.65 -11.39 -58.20
C PRO A 150 1.92 -10.01 -58.81
N ILE A 151 1.38 -9.78 -60.00
CA ILE A 151 1.51 -8.51 -60.73
C ILE A 151 0.61 -7.47 -60.05
N PRO A 152 1.13 -6.30 -59.61
CA PRO A 152 0.29 -5.23 -59.08
C PRO A 152 -0.40 -4.52 -60.25
N PHE A 153 -1.69 -4.75 -60.45
CA PHE A 153 -2.48 -4.03 -61.44
C PHE A 153 -2.78 -2.60 -60.95
N LEU A 154 -2.23 -1.60 -61.63
CA LEU A 154 -2.66 -0.20 -61.51
C LEU A 154 -3.85 0.01 -62.46
N ASN A 155 -5.07 0.11 -61.91
CA ASN A 155 -6.25 0.46 -62.69
C ASN A 155 -6.26 1.98 -62.96
N VAL A 156 -5.84 2.36 -64.15
CA VAL A 156 -5.98 3.71 -64.69
C VAL A 156 -7.23 3.77 -65.58
N SER A 157 -8.41 3.68 -64.96
CA SER A 157 -9.67 4.07 -65.62
C SER A 157 -10.16 5.38 -65.01
N GLY A 158 -9.74 6.48 -65.63
CA GLY A 158 -10.42 7.77 -65.48
C GLY A 158 -11.59 7.83 -66.48
N LYS A 159 -12.78 8.09 -65.95
CA LYS A 159 -13.82 8.88 -66.61
C LYS A 159 -14.23 9.97 -65.65
#